data_AF-A0A4U6BBC8-F1
#
_entry.id   AF-A0A4U6BBC8-F1
#
_cell.length_a   1.000
_cell.length_b   1.000
_cell.length_c   1.000
_cell.angle_alpha   90.00
_cell.angle_beta   90.00
_cell.angle_gamma   90.00
#
_symmetry.space_group_name_H-M   'P 1'
#
loop_
_entity.id
_entity.type
_entity.pdbx_description
1 polymer ?
#
loop_
_entity_poly.entity_id
_entity_poly.type
_entity_poly.pdbx_seq_one_letter_code
_entity_poly.pdbx_strand_id
1 'polypeptide(L)'
;MHSPDKDRIDQNTPLRLARVAALAFPDGSMTEKGLRREFQRGRLVIERIAGKDYTTLSEIEKMRVLCRVQQKSPLKVEGSATNEGELALAAAKATLRRLANERENARRKNQR
;
A
#
# COMPACT_ATOMS: atom_id res chain seq x y z
N MET A 1 -47.58 -11.59 -6.30
CA MET A 1 -46.63 -12.58 -6.86
C MET A 1 -45.32 -12.45 -6.10
N HIS A 2 -45.20 -13.10 -4.94
CA HIS A 2 -43.93 -13.17 -4.21
C HIS A 2 -43.08 -14.26 -4.89
N SER A 3 -41.96 -13.86 -5.52
CA SER A 3 -41.02 -14.84 -6.08
C SER A 3 -40.28 -15.53 -4.94
N PRO A 4 -40.23 -16.87 -4.92
CA PRO A 4 -39.59 -17.62 -3.86
C PRO A 4 -38.07 -17.55 -4.00
N ASP A 5 -37.37 -17.42 -2.87
CA ASP A 5 -35.98 -17.80 -2.59
C ASP A 5 -35.13 -18.33 -3.77
N LYS A 6 -34.78 -17.46 -4.73
CA LYS A 6 -33.74 -17.78 -5.72
C LYS A 6 -32.42 -17.25 -5.20
N ASP A 7 -31.55 -18.18 -4.82
CA ASP A 7 -30.10 -18.02 -4.68
C ASP A 7 -29.64 -17.23 -3.43
N ARG A 8 -29.81 -17.81 -2.23
CA ARG A 8 -28.91 -17.49 -1.10
C ARG A 8 -27.53 -18.02 -1.42
N ILE A 9 -26.78 -17.27 -2.21
CA ILE A 9 -25.35 -17.48 -2.40
C ILE A 9 -24.68 -17.23 -1.05
N ASP A 10 -24.07 -18.27 -0.47
CA ASP A 10 -23.33 -18.12 0.77
C ASP A 10 -22.10 -17.24 0.57
N GLN A 11 -21.71 -16.49 1.61
CA GLN A 11 -20.58 -15.55 1.52
C GLN A 11 -19.27 -16.24 1.13
N ASN A 12 -19.12 -17.53 1.44
CA ASN A 12 -17.93 -18.32 1.15
C ASN A 12 -18.09 -19.20 -0.11
N THR A 13 -19.18 -19.07 -0.86
CA THR A 13 -19.35 -19.79 -2.12
C THR A 13 -18.32 -19.26 -3.13
N PRO A 14 -17.42 -20.11 -3.68
CA PRO A 14 -16.48 -19.68 -4.68
C PRO A 14 -17.20 -19.40 -6.00
N LEU A 15 -17.13 -18.17 -6.46
CA LEU A 15 -17.81 -17.68 -7.66
C LEU A 15 -16.82 -17.08 -8.64
N ARG A 16 -17.15 -17.14 -9.92
CA ARG A 16 -16.34 -16.50 -10.97
C ARG A 16 -16.24 -15.01 -10.75
N LEU A 17 -15.07 -14.43 -11.02
CA LEU A 17 -14.81 -13.00 -10.87
C LEU A 17 -15.90 -12.11 -11.52
N ALA A 18 -16.35 -12.43 -12.74
CA ALA A 18 -17.43 -11.70 -13.40
C ALA A 18 -18.75 -11.74 -12.61
N ARG A 19 -19.10 -12.90 -12.03
CA ARG A 19 -20.32 -13.07 -11.26
C ARG A 19 -20.23 -12.38 -9.90
N VAL A 20 -19.09 -12.50 -9.22
CA VAL A 20 -18.82 -11.80 -7.95
C VAL A 20 -18.88 -10.29 -8.15
N ALA A 21 -18.29 -9.77 -9.22
CA ALA A 21 -18.34 -8.34 -9.52
C ALA A 21 -19.78 -7.85 -9.66
N ALA A 22 -20.63 -8.55 -10.42
CA ALA A 22 -22.03 -8.19 -10.61
C ALA A 22 -22.86 -8.26 -9.31
N LEU A 23 -22.53 -9.16 -8.40
CA LEU A 23 -23.22 -9.31 -7.11
C LEU A 23 -22.76 -8.26 -6.09
N ALA A 24 -21.45 -8.02 -5.98
CA ALA A 24 -20.88 -7.10 -5.00
C ALA A 24 -20.95 -5.63 -5.44
N PHE A 25 -21.02 -5.38 -6.74
CA PHE A 25 -21.09 -4.04 -7.34
C PHE A 25 -22.20 -4.01 -8.41
N PRO A 26 -23.48 -3.88 -8.00
CA PRO A 26 -24.63 -3.94 -8.90
C PRO A 26 -24.69 -2.80 -9.93
N ASP A 27 -23.93 -1.73 -9.69
CA ASP A 27 -23.76 -0.58 -10.58
C ASP A 27 -22.85 -0.87 -11.78
N GLY A 28 -22.14 -2.01 -11.77
CA GLY A 28 -21.26 -2.42 -12.87
C GLY A 28 -19.94 -1.65 -12.96
N SER A 29 -19.65 -0.76 -11.99
CA SER A 29 -18.38 -0.02 -11.95
C SER A 29 -17.17 -0.91 -11.70
N MET A 30 -17.38 -2.07 -11.06
CA MET A 30 -16.37 -3.09 -10.87
C MET A 30 -16.53 -4.21 -11.90
N THR A 31 -15.43 -4.60 -12.53
CA THR A 31 -15.40 -5.66 -13.55
C THR A 31 -14.44 -6.77 -13.17
N GLU A 32 -14.54 -7.93 -13.84
CA GLU A 32 -13.56 -9.01 -13.71
C GLU A 32 -12.12 -8.53 -13.90
N LYS A 33 -11.88 -7.67 -14.91
CA LYS A 33 -10.54 -7.09 -15.15
C LYS A 33 -10.10 -6.20 -13.98
N GLY A 34 -11.03 -5.46 -13.37
CA GLY A 34 -10.78 -4.68 -12.15
C GLY A 34 -10.35 -5.57 -10.98
N LEU A 35 -11.09 -6.64 -10.71
CA LEU A 35 -10.75 -7.60 -9.65
C LEU A 35 -9.40 -8.29 -9.90
N ARG A 36 -9.08 -8.65 -11.15
CA ARG A 36 -7.75 -9.18 -11.52
C ARG A 36 -6.63 -8.20 -11.18
N ARG A 37 -6.85 -6.89 -11.37
CA ARG A 37 -5.87 -5.86 -10.98
C ARG A 37 -5.72 -5.75 -9.47
N GLU A 38 -6.79 -5.90 -8.71
CA GLU A 38 -6.71 -5.89 -7.24
C GLU A 38 -5.97 -7.13 -6.71
N PHE A 39 -6.12 -8.30 -7.35
CA PHE A 39 -5.27 -9.46 -7.07
C PHE A 39 -3.79 -9.17 -7.37
N GLN A 40 -3.47 -8.57 -8.51
CA GLN A 40 -2.10 -8.19 -8.86
C GLN A 40 -1.49 -7.18 -7.88
N ARG A 41 -2.33 -6.35 -7.25
CA ARG A 41 -1.93 -5.40 -6.19
C ARG A 41 -1.81 -6.05 -4.81
N GLY A 42 -2.10 -7.35 -4.68
CA GLY A 42 -2.06 -8.08 -3.42
C GLY A 42 -3.20 -7.76 -2.45
N ARG A 43 -4.29 -7.14 -2.92
CA ARG A 43 -5.43 -6.72 -2.08
C ARG A 43 -6.61 -7.69 -2.12
N LEU A 44 -6.64 -8.58 -3.10
CA LEU A 44 -7.70 -9.58 -3.27
C LEU A 44 -7.08 -10.97 -3.35
N VAL A 45 -7.71 -11.96 -2.72
CA VAL A 45 -7.36 -13.38 -2.85
C VAL A 45 -8.25 -14.03 -3.91
N ILE A 46 -7.62 -14.82 -4.80
CA ILE A 46 -8.33 -15.59 -5.83
C ILE A 46 -7.90 -17.05 -5.78
N GLU A 47 -8.82 -17.92 -6.15
CA GLU A 47 -8.61 -19.35 -6.33
C GLU A 47 -8.62 -19.66 -7.82
N ARG A 48 -7.57 -20.34 -8.32
CA ARG A 48 -7.49 -20.75 -9.72
C ARG A 48 -7.79 -22.24 -9.86
N ILE A 49 -8.94 -22.55 -10.46
CA ILE A 49 -9.40 -23.93 -10.67
C ILE A 49 -9.65 -24.13 -12.17
N ALA A 50 -8.98 -25.11 -12.78
CA ALA A 50 -9.06 -25.39 -14.23
C ALA A 50 -8.83 -24.14 -15.11
N GLY A 51 -7.83 -23.33 -14.78
CA GLY A 51 -7.48 -22.10 -15.52
C GLY A 51 -8.46 -20.93 -15.34
N LYS A 52 -9.42 -21.07 -14.44
CA LYS A 52 -10.48 -20.09 -14.20
C LYS A 52 -10.33 -19.50 -12.81
N ASP A 53 -10.66 -18.21 -12.70
CA ASP A 53 -10.52 -17.48 -11.45
C ASP A 53 -11.84 -17.39 -10.71
N TYR A 54 -11.74 -17.74 -9.43
CA TYR A 54 -12.82 -17.71 -8.47
C TYR A 54 -12.41 -16.85 -7.28
N THR A 55 -13.40 -16.29 -6.61
CA THR A 55 -13.25 -15.64 -5.32
C THR A 55 -14.60 -15.72 -4.60
N THR A 56 -14.63 -15.37 -3.33
CA THR A 56 -15.84 -15.38 -2.51
C THR A 56 -16.31 -13.95 -2.25
N LEU A 57 -17.56 -13.79 -1.78
CA LEU A 57 -18.06 -12.47 -1.37
C LEU A 57 -17.34 -11.99 -0.10
N SER A 58 -16.97 -12.91 0.80
CA SER A 58 -16.17 -12.62 1.98
C SER A 58 -14.81 -12.00 1.62
N GLU A 59 -14.13 -12.46 0.57
CA GLU A 59 -12.82 -11.90 0.20
C GLU A 59 -12.94 -10.54 -0.47
N ILE A 60 -14.07 -10.25 -1.13
CA ILE A 60 -14.37 -8.90 -1.61
C ILE A 60 -14.58 -7.93 -0.46
N GLU A 61 -15.26 -8.33 0.62
CA GLU A 61 -15.43 -7.48 1.80
C GLU A 61 -14.08 -7.13 2.44
N LYS A 62 -13.18 -8.12 2.58
CA LYS A 62 -11.81 -7.90 3.05
C LYS A 62 -11.03 -6.96 2.13
N MET A 63 -11.08 -7.18 0.81
CA MET A 63 -10.47 -6.31 -0.19
C MET A 63 -10.99 -4.87 -0.06
N ARG A 64 -12.30 -4.68 0.14
CA ARG A 64 -12.91 -3.35 0.30
C ARG A 64 -12.35 -2.62 1.51
N VAL A 65 -12.10 -3.32 2.62
CA VAL A 65 -11.47 -2.72 3.81
C VAL A 65 -10.06 -2.21 3.47
N LEU A 66 -9.26 -3.00 2.74
CA LEU A 66 -7.91 -2.61 2.31
C LEU A 66 -7.90 -1.45 1.31
N CYS A 67 -8.96 -1.31 0.51
CA CYS A 67 -9.09 -0.23 -0.49
C CYS A 67 -9.68 1.06 0.07
N ARG A 68 -10.05 1.14 1.36
CA ARG A 68 -10.58 2.37 1.96
C ARG A 68 -9.52 3.46 1.96
N VAL A 69 -9.79 4.55 1.23
CA VAL A 69 -8.97 5.76 1.28
C VAL A 69 -9.24 6.45 2.61
N GLN A 70 -8.21 6.57 3.45
CA GLN A 70 -8.30 7.34 4.69
C GLN A 70 -8.43 8.82 4.34
N GLN A 71 -9.41 9.50 4.95
CA GLN A 71 -9.50 10.95 4.83
C GLN A 71 -8.23 11.55 5.41
N LYS A 72 -7.50 12.31 4.59
CA LYS A 72 -6.40 13.13 5.08
C LYS A 72 -7.04 14.25 5.90
N SER A 73 -7.10 14.07 7.23
CA SER A 73 -7.45 15.17 8.12
C SER A 73 -6.54 16.37 7.79
N PRO A 74 -7.05 17.60 7.71
CA PRO A 74 -6.21 18.78 7.59
C PRO A 74 -5.42 18.93 8.90
N LEU A 75 -4.33 18.18 9.02
CA LEU A 75 -3.34 18.38 10.07
C LEU A 75 -2.60 19.67 9.70
N LYS A 76 -2.67 20.66 10.60
CA LYS A 76 -1.71 21.75 10.65
C LYS A 76 -0.33 21.12 10.86
N VAL A 77 0.48 21.06 9.79
CA VAL A 77 1.86 20.56 9.89
C VAL A 77 2.77 21.77 10.11
N GLU A 78 3.01 22.12 11.37
CA GLU A 78 4.31 22.66 11.78
C GLU A 78 5.15 21.44 12.18
N GLY A 79 6.04 20.99 11.30
CA GLY A 79 6.73 19.73 11.52
C GLY A 79 7.64 19.31 10.36
N SER A 80 8.64 20.15 10.10
CA SER A 80 10.00 19.80 9.66
C SER A 80 10.17 18.47 8.92
N ALA A 81 10.14 18.51 7.59
CA ALA A 81 10.85 17.53 6.77
C ALA A 81 12.36 17.72 6.96
N THR A 82 12.91 17.23 8.07
CA THR A 82 14.35 16.98 8.16
C THR A 82 14.57 15.60 7.59
N ASN A 83 15.01 15.58 6.33
CA ASN A 83 15.49 14.38 5.68
C ASN A 83 16.58 13.77 6.58
N GLU A 84 16.33 12.60 7.18
CA GLU A 84 17.27 11.94 8.10
C GLU A 84 18.65 11.74 7.46
N GLY A 85 18.72 11.61 6.12
CA GLY A 85 19.96 11.56 5.37
C GLY A 85 20.76 12.88 5.34
N GLU A 86 20.11 14.02 5.49
CA GLU A 86 20.75 15.35 5.47
C GLU A 86 21.42 15.67 6.81
N LEU A 87 20.79 15.27 7.93
CA LEU A 87 21.37 15.33 9.27
C LEU A 87 22.59 14.42 9.40
N ALA A 88 22.50 13.19 8.89
CA ALA A 88 23.63 12.26 8.87
C ALA A 88 24.82 12.81 8.05
N LEU A 89 24.55 13.41 6.89
CA LEU A 89 25.58 14.02 6.05
C LEU A 89 26.21 15.27 6.68
N ALA A 90 25.42 16.09 7.39
CA ALA A 90 25.91 17.28 8.08
C ALA A 90 26.89 16.92 9.21
N ALA A 91 26.56 15.92 10.03
CA ALA A 91 27.43 15.44 11.10
C ALA A 91 28.76 14.86 10.57
N ALA A 92 28.70 14.09 9.47
CA ALA A 92 29.89 13.54 8.83
C ALA A 92 30.82 14.65 8.29
N LYS A 93 30.26 15.67 7.61
CA LYS A 93 31.02 16.82 7.10
C LYS A 93 31.69 17.64 8.20
N ALA A 94 31.01 17.84 9.33
CA ALA A 94 31.58 18.56 10.47
C ALA A 94 32.81 17.83 11.06
N THR A 95 32.72 16.50 11.18
CA THR A 95 33.80 15.67 11.70
C THR A 95 35.04 15.72 10.80
N LEU A 96 34.85 15.62 9.47
CA LEU A 96 35.95 15.71 8.51
C LEU A 96 36.67 17.07 8.55
N ARG A 97 35.93 18.18 8.69
CA ARG A 97 36.52 19.51 8.83
C ARG A 97 37.36 19.65 10.10
N ARG A 98 36.92 19.05 11.20
CA ARG A 98 37.65 19.08 12.48
C ARG A 98 39.00 18.35 12.36
N LEU A 99 39.00 17.16 11.78
CA LEU A 99 40.21 16.38 11.54
C LEU A 99 41.18 17.09 10.58
N ALA A 100 40.67 17.76 9.54
CA ALA A 100 41.49 18.54 8.62
C ALA A 100 42.20 19.71 9.33
N ASN A 101 41.45 20.47 10.14
CA ASN A 101 42.00 21.60 10.91
C ASN A 101 43.00 21.15 11.98
N GLU A 102 42.72 20.03 12.67
CA GLU A 102 43.65 19.44 13.65
C GLU A 102 44.96 19.01 12.99
N ARG A 103 44.88 18.38 11.81
CA ARG A 103 46.06 17.98 11.02
C ARG A 103 46.87 19.20 10.56
N GLU A 104 46.20 20.27 10.14
CA GLU A 104 46.87 21.51 9.73
C GLU A 104 47.55 22.21 10.91
N ASN A 105 46.87 22.29 12.06
CA ASN A 105 47.45 22.84 13.28
C ASN A 105 48.64 22.02 13.80
N ALA A 106 48.57 20.69 13.73
CA ALA A 106 49.70 19.81 14.07
C ALA A 106 50.90 20.07 13.14
N ARG A 107 50.67 20.24 11.84
CA ARG A 107 51.72 20.60 10.87
C ARG A 107 52.37 21.95 11.21
N ARG A 108 51.56 22.97 11.52
CA ARG A 108 52.07 24.31 11.92
C ARG A 108 52.89 24.28 13.20
N LYS A 109 52.48 23.46 14.19
CA LYS A 109 53.19 23.32 15.46
C LYS A 109 54.54 22.60 15.30
N ASN A 110 54.67 21.70 14.32
CA ASN A 110 55.92 20.99 14.02
C ASN A 110 56.93 21.78 13.16
N GLN A 111 56.58 23.00 12.73
CA GLN A 111 57.44 23.87 11.90
C GLN A 111 57.92 25.13 12.67
N ARG A 112 57.64 25.20 13.97
CA ARG A 112 58.19 26.16 14.93
C ARG A 112 59.16 25.45 15.85
#